data_AF-A0A519HLS5-F1
#
_entry.id   AF-A0A519HLS5-F1
#
_cell.length_a   1.000
_cell.length_b   1.000
_cell.length_c   1.000
_cell.angle_alpha   90.00
_cell.angle_beta   90.00
_cell.angle_gamma   90.00
#
_symmetry.space_group_name_H-M   'P 1'
#
loop_
_entity.id
_entity.type
_entity.pdbx_description
1 polymer ?
#
loop_
_entity_poly.entity_id
_entity_poly.type
_entity_poly.pdbx_seq_one_letter_code
_entity_poly.pdbx_strand_id
1 'polypeptide(L)'
;MTATIDTGLGKAERTDVAQELTKVLADSFAVYLKTHGYHWNVRGPEFFSFHNLLEQQYRDIWAALDEIAERIRALGVLAPQSNSAFGNLTSIKDGDPEKEAIPMIKELLKDHETLIASARKAFEIASEAGDEASADLMTQRLAAHEKFAWMLRSTLGGR
;
A
#
# COMPACT_ATOMS: atom_id res chain seq x y z
N MET A 1 17.12 -6.07 32.27
CA MET A 1 16.59 -7.17 31.45
C MET A 1 15.86 -6.54 30.28
N THR A 2 16.14 -6.95 29.04
CA THR A 2 15.39 -6.49 27.86
C THR A 2 14.06 -7.21 27.82
N ALA A 3 12.96 -6.48 27.62
CA ALA A 3 11.65 -7.09 27.42
C ALA A 3 11.68 -7.99 26.16
N THR A 4 11.10 -9.19 26.26
CA THR A 4 10.99 -10.16 25.17
C THR A 4 9.56 -10.18 24.63
N ILE A 5 9.40 -10.36 23.33
CA ILE A 5 8.09 -10.49 22.70
C ILE A 5 7.52 -11.88 23.03
N ASP A 6 6.36 -11.91 23.68
CA ASP A 6 5.63 -13.12 24.04
C ASP A 6 4.13 -12.92 23.75
N THR A 7 3.78 -12.97 22.47
CA THR A 7 2.41 -12.76 21.96
C THR A 7 1.79 -14.04 21.42
N GLY A 8 2.38 -15.21 21.74
CA GLY A 8 1.96 -16.51 21.20
C GLY A 8 2.54 -16.88 19.83
N LEU A 9 3.23 -15.96 19.14
CA LEU A 9 3.87 -16.22 17.85
C LEU A 9 5.38 -16.44 17.99
N GLY A 10 5.88 -17.50 17.34
CA GLY A 10 7.30 -17.81 17.28
C GLY A 10 8.10 -16.76 16.50
N LYS A 11 9.43 -16.76 16.69
CA LYS A 11 10.30 -15.75 16.08
C LYS A 11 10.34 -15.85 14.56
N ALA A 12 10.30 -17.07 14.02
CA ALA A 12 10.35 -17.30 12.58
C ALA A 12 9.08 -16.75 11.92
N GLU A 13 7.92 -17.13 12.45
CA GLU A 13 6.60 -16.68 12.02
C GLU A 13 6.50 -15.16 12.03
N ARG A 14 6.88 -14.51 13.15
CA ARG A 14 6.90 -13.04 13.22
C ARG A 14 7.81 -12.39 12.19
N THR A 15 8.96 -13.00 11.91
CA THR A 15 9.93 -12.46 10.95
C THR A 15 9.40 -12.59 9.52
N ASP A 16 8.83 -13.73 9.17
CA ASP A 16 8.30 -14.00 7.83
C ASP A 16 7.10 -13.09 7.52
N VAL A 17 6.17 -12.94 8.48
CA VAL A 17 5.04 -12.00 8.34
C VAL A 17 5.55 -10.57 8.19
N ALA A 18 6.48 -10.13 9.03
CA ALA A 18 7.02 -8.77 8.96
C ALA A 18 7.74 -8.47 7.65
N GLN A 19 8.38 -9.47 7.02
CA GLN A 19 9.04 -9.32 5.72
C GLN A 19 8.02 -9.04 4.60
N GLU A 20 6.88 -9.75 4.58
CA GLU A 20 5.84 -9.47 3.59
C GLU A 20 5.15 -8.12 3.84
N LEU A 21 4.85 -7.79 5.11
CA LEU A 21 4.32 -6.46 5.47
C LEU A 21 5.27 -5.34 5.06
N THR A 22 6.59 -5.56 5.14
CA THR A 22 7.61 -4.59 4.73
C THR A 22 7.54 -4.29 3.22
N LYS A 23 7.23 -5.28 2.39
CA LYS A 23 6.99 -5.07 0.94
C LYS A 23 5.69 -4.31 0.71
N VAL A 24 4.62 -4.66 1.43
CA VAL A 24 3.33 -3.94 1.37
C VAL A 24 3.51 -2.48 1.77
N LEU A 25 4.30 -2.19 2.81
CA LEU A 25 4.62 -0.82 3.21
C LEU A 25 5.35 -0.05 2.11
N ALA A 26 6.33 -0.68 1.46
CA ALA A 26 7.09 -0.07 0.36
C ALA A 26 6.19 0.24 -0.86
N ASP A 27 5.37 -0.73 -1.27
CA ASP A 27 4.40 -0.53 -2.35
C ASP A 27 3.36 0.53 -1.99
N SER A 28 2.85 0.53 -0.75
CA SER A 28 1.90 1.55 -0.26
C SER A 28 2.50 2.95 -0.29
N PHE A 29 3.77 3.10 0.09
CA PHE A 29 4.47 4.39 0.04
C PHE A 29 4.64 4.87 -1.39
N ALA A 30 4.99 3.98 -2.32
CA ALA A 30 5.12 4.30 -3.74
C ALA A 30 3.78 4.73 -4.36
N VAL A 31 2.69 4.00 -4.10
CA VAL A 31 1.34 4.37 -4.56
C VAL A 31 0.91 5.68 -3.93
N TYR A 32 1.12 5.88 -2.63
CA TYR A 32 0.82 7.14 -1.94
C TYR A 32 1.51 8.32 -2.63
N LEU A 33 2.84 8.25 -2.79
CA LEU A 33 3.62 9.35 -3.33
C LEU A 33 3.19 9.69 -4.76
N LYS A 34 2.96 8.67 -5.59
CA LYS A 34 2.47 8.84 -6.96
C LYS A 34 1.07 9.44 -6.98
N THR A 35 0.14 8.93 -6.16
CA THR A 35 -1.25 9.42 -6.09
C THR A 35 -1.28 10.88 -5.66
N HIS A 36 -0.50 11.25 -4.63
CA HIS A 36 -0.40 12.62 -4.15
C HIS A 36 0.24 13.54 -5.19
N GLY A 37 1.28 13.06 -5.88
CA GLY A 37 1.90 13.77 -7.00
C GLY A 37 0.93 14.02 -8.15
N TYR A 38 0.13 13.02 -8.53
CA TYR A 38 -0.90 13.18 -9.57
C TYR A 38 -2.06 14.07 -9.11
N HIS A 39 -2.43 14.04 -7.83
CA HIS A 39 -3.41 14.98 -7.27
C HIS A 39 -2.99 16.44 -7.47
N TRP A 40 -1.70 16.77 -7.28
CA TRP A 40 -1.19 18.12 -7.53
C TRP A 40 -1.14 18.50 -9.00
N ASN A 41 -0.80 17.54 -9.87
CA ASN A 41 -0.39 17.83 -11.25
C ASN A 41 -1.44 17.51 -12.31
N VAL A 42 -2.56 16.86 -11.95
CA VAL A 42 -3.63 16.53 -12.90
C VAL A 42 -4.21 17.81 -13.54
N ARG A 43 -4.51 17.73 -14.84
CA ARG A 43 -4.97 18.86 -15.67
C ARG A 43 -6.09 18.39 -16.61
N GLY A 44 -6.83 19.34 -17.17
CA GLY A 44 -7.86 19.07 -18.19
C GLY A 44 -9.30 19.26 -17.69
N PRO A 45 -10.30 18.99 -18.56
CA PRO A 45 -11.72 19.24 -18.26
C PRO A 45 -12.24 18.52 -17.01
N GLU A 46 -11.66 17.36 -16.68
CA GLU A 46 -12.03 16.51 -15.54
C GLU A 46 -11.25 16.83 -14.26
N PHE A 47 -10.46 17.91 -14.26
CA PHE A 47 -9.56 18.30 -13.16
C PHE A 47 -10.21 18.13 -11.79
N PHE A 48 -11.37 18.74 -11.57
CA PHE A 48 -12.02 18.73 -10.25
C PHE A 48 -12.36 17.30 -9.79
N SER A 49 -12.89 16.47 -10.68
CA SER A 49 -13.28 15.09 -10.34
C SER A 49 -12.06 14.24 -10.00
N PHE A 50 -11.00 14.32 -10.80
CA PHE A 50 -9.78 13.55 -10.54
C PHE A 50 -9.01 14.07 -9.33
N HIS A 51 -8.91 15.39 -9.17
CA HIS A 51 -8.26 15.99 -8.02
C HIS A 51 -8.86 15.49 -6.69
N ASN A 52 -10.19 15.47 -6.58
CA ASN A 52 -10.88 14.97 -5.38
C ASN A 52 -10.80 13.43 -5.23
N LEU A 53 -10.90 12.69 -6.34
CA LEU A 53 -10.73 11.22 -6.32
C LEU A 53 -9.35 10.82 -5.79
N LEU A 54 -8.30 11.46 -6.32
CA LEU A 54 -6.91 11.20 -5.91
C LEU A 54 -6.66 11.67 -4.47
N GLU A 55 -7.33 12.75 -4.02
CA GLU A 55 -7.28 13.17 -2.62
C GLU A 55 -7.83 12.13 -1.66
N GLN A 56 -9.01 11.60 -1.97
CA GLN A 56 -9.61 10.55 -1.17
C GLN A 56 -8.66 9.35 -1.04
N GLN A 57 -8.00 8.95 -2.12
CA GLN A 57 -7.07 7.82 -2.12
C GLN A 57 -5.81 8.12 -1.31
N TYR A 58 -5.09 9.20 -1.59
CA TYR A 58 -3.80 9.41 -0.90
C TYR A 58 -3.98 9.60 0.61
N ARG A 59 -5.11 10.17 1.07
CA ARG A 59 -5.38 10.35 2.51
C ARG A 59 -5.58 9.02 3.24
N ASP A 60 -6.31 8.09 2.63
CA ASP A 60 -6.49 6.74 3.18
C ASP A 60 -5.16 5.98 3.22
N ILE A 61 -4.40 6.03 2.13
CA ILE A 61 -3.10 5.34 2.06
C ILE A 61 -2.13 5.93 3.07
N TRP A 62 -2.11 7.27 3.23
CA TRP A 62 -1.25 7.95 4.20
C TRP A 62 -1.48 7.45 5.64
N ALA A 63 -2.74 7.31 6.05
CA ALA A 63 -3.06 6.76 7.37
C ALA A 63 -2.60 5.30 7.51
N ALA A 64 -2.82 4.49 6.47
CA ALA A 64 -2.43 3.08 6.48
C ALA A 64 -0.92 2.83 6.54
N LEU A 65 -0.08 3.78 6.10
CA LEU A 65 1.38 3.64 6.20
C LEU A 65 1.81 3.44 7.66
N ASP A 66 1.19 4.18 8.58
CA ASP A 66 1.49 4.11 10.01
C ASP A 66 1.05 2.76 10.58
N GLU A 67 -0.20 2.35 10.32
CA GLU A 67 -0.74 1.06 10.78
C GLU A 67 0.15 -0.14 10.34
N ILE A 68 0.60 -0.14 9.08
CA ILE A 68 1.48 -1.19 8.56
C ILE A 68 2.87 -1.13 9.21
N ALA A 69 3.46 0.06 9.33
CA ALA A 69 4.77 0.24 9.93
C ALA A 69 4.78 -0.16 11.41
N GLU A 70 3.78 0.28 12.18
CA GLU A 70 3.61 -0.09 13.57
C GLU A 70 3.35 -1.58 13.74
N ARG A 71 2.61 -2.23 12.82
CA ARG A 71 2.45 -3.69 12.83
C ARG A 71 3.77 -4.43 12.65
N ILE A 72 4.63 -3.98 11.73
CA ILE A 72 6.00 -4.52 11.56
C ILE A 72 6.80 -4.38 12.87
N ARG A 73 6.70 -3.23 13.54
CA ARG A 73 7.36 -2.98 14.84
C ARG A 73 6.81 -3.87 15.95
N ALA A 74 5.49 -4.10 15.99
CA ALA A 74 4.84 -4.99 16.95
C ALA A 74 5.32 -6.44 16.83
N LEU A 75 5.69 -6.87 15.62
CA LEU A 75 6.31 -8.17 15.36
C LEU A 75 7.80 -8.25 15.76
N GLY A 76 8.39 -7.13 16.19
CA GLY A 76 9.77 -7.04 16.65
C GLY A 76 10.79 -6.78 15.53
N VAL A 77 10.34 -6.48 14.32
CA VAL A 77 11.19 -6.17 13.17
C VAL A 77 11.22 -4.66 12.95
N LEU A 78 12.35 -4.09 12.54
CA LEU A 78 12.45 -2.66 12.27
C LEU A 78 11.76 -2.33 10.94
N ALA A 79 10.85 -1.36 10.97
CA ALA A 79 10.23 -0.85 9.75
C ALA A 79 11.26 -0.06 8.93
N PRO A 80 11.28 -0.20 7.59
CA PRO A 80 12.11 0.63 6.72
C PRO A 80 11.68 2.10 6.79
N GLN A 81 12.65 3.02 6.60
CA GLN A 81 12.42 4.47 6.81
C GLN A 81 13.16 5.38 5.81
N SER A 82 13.52 4.88 4.62
CA SER A 82 14.21 5.69 3.61
C SER A 82 13.73 5.38 2.20
N ASN A 83 13.86 6.36 1.30
CA ASN A 83 13.56 6.18 -0.12
C ASN A 83 14.35 5.01 -0.72
N SER A 84 15.62 4.84 -0.33
CA SER A 84 16.43 3.71 -0.78
C SER A 84 15.95 2.37 -0.24
N ALA A 85 15.53 2.32 1.03
CA ALA A 85 14.98 1.11 1.63
C ALA A 85 13.70 0.69 0.92
N PHE A 86 12.77 1.64 0.69
CA PHE A 86 11.54 1.37 -0.05
C PHE A 86 11.80 1.02 -1.51
N GLY A 87 12.67 1.76 -2.20
CA GLY A 87 13.01 1.54 -3.61
C GLY A 87 13.64 0.18 -3.90
N ASN A 88 14.31 -0.43 -2.91
CA ASN A 88 14.85 -1.79 -3.03
C ASN A 88 13.79 -2.89 -2.85
N LEU A 89 12.60 -2.54 -2.35
CA LEU A 89 11.52 -3.47 -2.02
C LEU A 89 10.36 -3.38 -3.01
N THR A 90 9.99 -2.17 -3.42
CA THR A 90 8.84 -1.95 -4.30
C THR A 90 9.16 -2.27 -5.76
N SER A 91 8.19 -2.84 -6.46
CA SER A 91 8.24 -2.99 -7.92
C SER A 91 7.56 -1.82 -8.66
N ILE A 92 6.86 -0.96 -7.93
CA ILE A 92 6.11 0.19 -8.44
C ILE A 92 7.10 1.29 -8.80
N LYS A 93 6.98 1.81 -10.03
CA LYS A 93 7.85 2.88 -10.54
C LYS A 93 7.33 4.24 -10.12
N ASP A 94 8.23 5.23 -10.08
CA ASP A 94 7.83 6.62 -9.87
C ASP A 94 6.86 7.09 -10.95
N GLY A 95 6.01 8.06 -10.58
CA GLY A 95 5.11 8.71 -11.53
C GLY A 95 5.81 9.78 -12.35
N ASP A 96 5.18 10.16 -13.46
CA ASP A 96 5.63 11.28 -14.30
C ASP A 96 4.56 12.38 -14.27
N PRO A 97 4.87 13.56 -13.69
CA PRO A 97 3.92 14.66 -13.55
C PRO A 97 3.53 15.33 -14.88
N GLU A 98 4.24 15.06 -15.98
CA GLU A 98 3.91 15.60 -17.30
C GLU A 98 2.91 14.73 -18.07
N LYS A 99 2.46 13.61 -17.49
CA LYS A 99 1.42 12.78 -18.10
C LYS A 99 0.07 13.49 -18.14
N GLU A 100 -0.69 13.19 -19.19
CA GLU A 100 -2.11 13.53 -19.24
C GLU A 100 -2.91 12.73 -18.21
N ALA A 101 -4.09 13.24 -17.85
CA ALA A 101 -4.91 12.67 -16.78
C ALA A 101 -5.26 11.19 -16.98
N ILE A 102 -5.68 10.78 -18.18
CA ILE A 102 -6.06 9.38 -18.44
C ILE A 102 -4.87 8.41 -18.29
N PRO A 103 -3.67 8.69 -18.84
CA PRO A 103 -2.46 7.94 -18.51
C PRO A 103 -2.15 7.84 -17.01
N MET A 104 -2.27 8.94 -16.25
CA MET A 104 -2.07 8.92 -14.79
C MET A 104 -3.01 7.91 -14.10
N ILE A 105 -4.30 7.93 -14.45
CA ILE A 105 -5.32 7.01 -13.89
C ILE A 105 -5.03 5.55 -14.26
N LYS A 106 -4.59 5.28 -15.49
CA LYS A 106 -4.23 3.92 -15.93
C LYS A 106 -3.02 3.36 -15.15
N GLU A 107 -2.03 4.19 -14.89
CA GLU A 107 -0.88 3.80 -14.08
C GLU A 107 -1.28 3.49 -12.65
N LEU A 108 -2.05 4.37 -12.01
CA LEU A 108 -2.55 4.14 -10.65
C LEU A 108 -3.39 2.87 -10.55
N LEU A 109 -4.24 2.58 -11.54
CA LEU A 109 -5.00 1.33 -11.57
C LEU A 109 -4.06 0.11 -11.50
N LYS A 110 -3.03 0.07 -12.34
CA LYS A 110 -2.04 -1.01 -12.36
C LYS A 110 -1.25 -1.11 -11.06
N ASP A 111 -0.90 0.04 -10.48
CA ASP A 111 -0.14 0.09 -9.23
C ASP A 111 -0.98 -0.40 -8.05
N HIS A 112 -2.27 -0.06 -8.00
CA HIS A 112 -3.22 -0.63 -7.04
C HIS A 112 -3.35 -2.14 -7.20
N GLU A 113 -3.45 -2.66 -8.42
CA GLU A 113 -3.52 -4.11 -8.67
C GLU A 113 -2.23 -4.83 -8.23
N THR A 114 -1.08 -4.18 -8.39
CA THR A 114 0.22 -4.68 -7.90
C THR A 114 0.24 -4.71 -6.37
N LEU A 115 -0.17 -3.62 -5.71
CA LEU A 115 -0.24 -3.55 -4.25
C LEU A 115 -1.26 -4.53 -3.66
N ILE A 116 -2.39 -4.76 -4.34
CA ILE A 116 -3.36 -5.81 -3.99
C ILE A 116 -2.69 -7.18 -4.00
N ALA A 117 -1.89 -7.50 -5.03
CA ALA A 117 -1.17 -8.76 -5.08
C ALA A 117 -0.17 -8.91 -3.92
N SER A 118 0.58 -7.86 -3.59
CA SER A 118 1.48 -7.84 -2.42
C SER A 118 0.72 -8.05 -1.12
N ALA A 119 -0.42 -7.36 -0.93
CA ALA A 119 -1.25 -7.50 0.27
C ALA A 119 -1.90 -8.90 0.38
N ARG A 120 -2.30 -9.53 -0.75
CA ARG A 120 -2.78 -10.93 -0.76
C ARG A 120 -1.68 -11.88 -0.31
N LYS A 121 -0.44 -11.66 -0.75
CA LYS A 121 0.67 -12.49 -0.32
C LYS A 121 0.96 -12.35 1.17
N ALA A 122 0.97 -11.12 1.69
CA ALA A 122 1.13 -10.88 3.12
C ALA A 122 -0.02 -11.48 3.95
N PHE A 123 -1.26 -11.41 3.46
CA PHE A 123 -2.42 -12.05 4.09
C PHE A 123 -2.24 -13.57 4.21
N GLU A 124 -1.81 -14.24 3.13
CA GLU A 124 -1.57 -15.69 3.14
C GLU A 124 -0.55 -16.07 4.21
N ILE A 125 0.61 -15.41 4.22
CA ILE A 125 1.69 -15.70 5.18
C ILE A 125 1.26 -15.40 6.62
N ALA A 126 0.53 -14.30 6.86
CA ALA A 126 -0.03 -13.99 8.17
C ALA A 126 -1.04 -15.05 8.64
N SER A 127 -1.89 -15.52 7.74
CA SER A 127 -2.90 -16.55 8.05
C SER A 127 -2.26 -17.90 8.37
N GLU A 128 -1.26 -18.31 7.59
CA GLU A 128 -0.49 -19.55 7.82
C GLU A 128 0.28 -19.51 9.15
N ALA A 129 0.78 -18.33 9.53
CA ALA A 129 1.46 -18.10 10.80
C ALA A 129 0.53 -18.04 12.02
N GLY A 130 -0.79 -17.98 11.82
CA GLY A 130 -1.74 -17.73 12.90
C GLY A 130 -1.63 -16.31 13.48
N ASP A 131 -1.26 -15.32 12.67
CA ASP A 131 -1.23 -13.91 13.05
C ASP A 131 -2.52 -13.21 12.56
N GLU A 132 -3.60 -13.33 13.33
CA GLU A 132 -4.90 -12.78 12.96
C GLU A 132 -4.89 -11.26 12.86
N ALA A 133 -4.06 -10.58 13.65
CA ALA A 133 -3.97 -9.12 13.62
C ALA A 133 -3.35 -8.62 12.30
N SER A 134 -2.29 -9.28 11.82
CA SER A 134 -1.71 -8.95 10.50
C SER A 134 -2.63 -9.37 9.35
N ALA A 135 -3.31 -10.52 9.46
CA ALA A 135 -4.26 -10.98 8.45
C ALA A 135 -5.49 -10.04 8.36
N ASP A 136 -6.02 -9.58 9.49
CA ASP A 136 -7.12 -8.61 9.51
C ASP A 136 -6.70 -7.27 8.91
N LEU A 137 -5.53 -6.74 9.28
CA LEU A 137 -4.98 -5.52 8.68
C LEU A 137 -4.87 -5.65 7.16
N MET A 138 -4.32 -6.76 6.65
CA MET A 138 -4.24 -6.99 5.21
C MET A 138 -5.62 -7.13 4.55
N THR A 139 -6.61 -7.71 5.24
CA THR A 139 -8.00 -7.76 4.76
C THR A 139 -8.59 -6.36 4.57
N GLN A 140 -8.40 -5.47 5.55
CA GLN A 140 -8.85 -4.08 5.47
C GLN A 140 -8.14 -3.34 4.32
N ARG A 141 -6.82 -3.54 4.18
CA ARG A 141 -6.06 -2.93 3.08
C ARG A 141 -6.47 -3.45 1.71
N LEU A 142 -6.73 -4.74 1.57
CA LEU A 142 -7.26 -5.33 0.33
C LEU A 142 -8.59 -4.68 -0.06
N ALA A 143 -9.54 -4.59 0.87
CA ALA A 143 -10.85 -3.99 0.60
C ALA A 143 -10.72 -2.51 0.15
N ALA A 144 -9.83 -1.75 0.78
CA ALA A 144 -9.57 -0.35 0.40
C ALA A 144 -8.98 -0.25 -1.02
N HIS A 145 -7.93 -1.00 -1.33
CA HIS A 145 -7.29 -0.92 -2.64
C HIS A 145 -8.13 -1.50 -3.77
N GLU A 146 -8.93 -2.54 -3.52
CA GLU A 146 -9.89 -3.07 -4.49
C GLU A 146 -10.99 -2.06 -4.80
N LYS A 147 -11.46 -1.32 -3.80
CA LYS A 147 -12.39 -0.20 -3.99
C LYS A 147 -11.76 0.91 -4.83
N PHE A 148 -10.51 1.28 -4.59
CA PHE A 148 -9.81 2.29 -5.39
C PHE A 148 -9.58 1.82 -6.82
N ALA A 149 -9.16 0.58 -7.03
CA ALA A 149 -9.03 -0.02 -8.35
C ALA A 149 -10.37 -0.02 -9.11
N TRP A 150 -11.47 -0.36 -8.44
CA TRP A 150 -12.82 -0.26 -9.01
C TRP A 150 -13.17 1.17 -9.43
N MET A 151 -12.94 2.17 -8.58
CA MET A 151 -13.22 3.57 -8.90
C MET A 151 -12.41 4.06 -10.10
N LEU A 152 -11.12 3.73 -10.16
CA LEU A 152 -10.23 4.08 -11.28
C LEU A 152 -10.65 3.36 -12.57
N ARG A 153 -10.99 2.07 -12.49
CA ARG A 153 -11.48 1.30 -13.63
C ARG A 153 -12.79 1.85 -14.17
N SER A 154 -13.72 2.20 -13.29
CA SER A 154 -15.01 2.81 -13.64
C SER A 154 -14.82 4.17 -14.29
N THR A 155 -13.85 4.96 -13.80
CA THR A 155 -13.44 6.24 -14.38
C THR A 155 -12.92 6.08 -15.82
N LEU A 156 -12.27 4.96 -16.12
CA LEU A 156 -11.78 4.61 -17.46
C LEU A 156 -12.85 3.95 -18.36
N GLY A 157 -14.08 3.79 -17.87
CA GLY A 157 -15.17 3.12 -18.59
C GLY A 157 -15.08 1.58 -18.61
N GLY A 158 -14.24 0.99 -17.76
CA GLY A 158 -14.14 -0.47 -17.58
C GLY A 158 -15.16 -1.01 -16.57
N ARG A 159 -15.33 -2.35 -16.55
CA ARG A 159 -16.13 -3.08 -15.55
C ARG A 159 -15.24 -3.76 -14.52
#